data_AF-A0A922WZC6-F1
#
_entry.id   AF-A0A922WZC6-F1
#
_cell.length_a   1.000
_cell.length_b   1.000
_cell.length_c   1.000
_cell.angle_alpha   90.00
_cell.angle_beta   90.00
_cell.angle_gamma   90.00
#
_symmetry.space_group_name_H-M   'P 1'
#
loop_
_entity.id
_entity.type
_entity.pdbx_description
1 polymer ?
#
loop_
_entity_poly.entity_id
_entity_poly.type
_entity_poly.pdbx_seq_one_letter_code
_entity_poly.pdbx_strand_id
1 'polypeptide(L)'
;GLVPDMGGYALWRGLIRDDVLRELIYTNREFSGAEAQALGLATYVDENPRDRALAIARTIALKNPHAIRAAKRLQADMHERDTDAILMEESIEQHGILRSRNQVEAVMAEMERRRPNFEDV
;
A
#
# COMPACT_ATOMS: atom_id res chain seq x y z
N GLY A 1 30.39 -8.03 2.37
CA GLY A 1 31.03 -6.95 3.16
C GLY A 1 30.51 -5.58 2.76
N LEU A 2 29.21 -5.45 2.57
CA LEU A 2 28.49 -4.21 2.31
C LEU A 2 27.20 -4.26 3.14
N VAL A 3 26.58 -3.10 3.34
CA VAL A 3 25.27 -2.99 4.00
C VAL A 3 24.18 -2.81 2.95
N PRO A 4 22.90 -3.08 3.26
CA PRO A 4 21.79 -2.69 2.40
C PRO A 4 21.72 -1.17 2.24
N ASP A 5 21.98 -0.65 1.03
CA ASP A 5 22.10 0.78 0.74
C ASP A 5 21.03 1.30 -0.26
N MET A 6 20.24 0.43 -0.86
CA MET A 6 19.16 0.77 -1.80
C MET A 6 17.78 0.92 -1.12
N GLY A 7 17.76 1.50 0.09
CA GLY A 7 16.51 1.84 0.78
C GLY A 7 15.95 0.75 1.71
N GLY A 8 16.66 -0.37 1.91
CA GLY A 8 16.21 -1.48 2.77
C GLY A 8 15.75 -1.03 4.16
N TYR A 9 16.58 -0.28 4.90
CA TYR A 9 16.23 0.21 6.24
C TYR A 9 15.02 1.15 6.26
N ALA A 10 14.81 1.94 5.20
CA ALA A 10 13.68 2.86 5.10
C ALA A 10 12.37 2.13 4.78
N LEU A 11 12.44 1.04 4.02
CA LEU A 11 11.28 0.27 3.55
C LEU A 11 10.88 -0.87 4.48
N TRP A 12 11.85 -1.55 5.11
CA TRP A 12 11.60 -2.70 5.97
C TRP A 12 11.17 -2.30 7.38
N ARG A 13 11.48 -1.07 7.82
CA ARG A 13 10.99 -0.55 9.10
C ARG A 13 9.46 -0.56 9.11
N GLY A 14 8.89 -1.20 10.12
CA GLY A 14 7.43 -1.36 10.23
C GLY A 14 6.84 -2.56 9.47
N LEU A 15 7.61 -3.27 8.63
CA LEU A 15 7.17 -4.50 7.96
C LEU A 15 7.65 -5.76 8.68
N ILE A 16 8.92 -5.75 9.09
CA ILE A 16 9.60 -6.87 9.75
C ILE A 16 10.08 -6.44 11.13
N ARG A 17 10.11 -7.40 12.04
CA ARG A 17 10.59 -7.22 13.41
C ARG A 17 12.10 -6.90 13.43
N ASP A 18 12.51 -5.99 14.29
CA ASP A 18 13.91 -5.47 14.33
C ASP A 18 14.94 -6.59 14.58
N ASP A 19 14.64 -7.52 15.49
CA ASP A 19 15.51 -8.65 15.82
C ASP A 19 15.71 -9.61 14.63
N VAL A 20 14.64 -9.90 13.90
CA VAL A 20 14.70 -10.74 12.69
C VAL A 20 15.46 -10.02 11.58
N LEU A 21 15.22 -8.72 11.38
CA LEU A 21 15.91 -7.98 10.32
C LEU A 21 17.43 -7.95 10.56
N ARG A 22 17.86 -7.80 11.82
CA ARG A 22 19.27 -7.93 12.22
C ARG A 22 19.83 -9.30 11.89
N GLU A 23 19.11 -10.35 12.28
CA GLU A 23 19.50 -11.74 12.01
C GLU A 23 19.72 -11.98 10.51
N LEU A 24 18.77 -11.58 9.67
CA LEU A 24 18.87 -11.73 8.21
C LEU A 24 20.01 -10.90 7.61
N ILE A 25 20.22 -9.65 8.06
CA ILE A 25 21.30 -8.79 7.54
C ILE A 25 22.68 -9.30 7.94
N TYR A 26 22.85 -9.79 9.17
CA TYR A 26 24.16 -10.22 9.68
C TYR A 26 24.55 -11.59 9.15
N THR A 27 23.59 -12.50 9.03
CA THR A 27 23.85 -13.87 8.55
C THR A 27 23.83 -13.97 7.03
N ASN A 28 23.09 -13.07 6.35
CA ASN A 28 22.83 -13.14 4.92
C ASN A 28 22.31 -14.53 4.49
N ARG A 29 21.55 -15.21 5.36
CA ARG A 29 20.98 -16.52 5.02
C ARG A 29 19.85 -16.36 4.01
N GLU A 30 19.68 -17.38 3.18
CA GLU A 30 18.52 -17.48 2.30
C GLU A 30 17.27 -17.89 3.10
N PHE A 31 16.10 -17.50 2.59
CA PHE A 31 14.80 -17.85 3.14
C PHE A 31 13.80 -18.12 2.01
N SER A 32 12.77 -18.89 2.31
CA SER A 32 11.74 -19.24 1.32
C SER A 32 10.70 -18.13 1.15
N GLY A 33 9.91 -18.17 0.06
CA GLY A 33 8.77 -17.25 -0.10
C GLY A 33 7.71 -17.39 1.00
N ALA A 34 7.51 -18.60 1.53
CA ALA A 34 6.61 -18.84 2.66
C ALA A 34 7.12 -18.17 3.94
N GLU A 35 8.43 -18.25 4.19
CA GLU A 35 9.06 -17.57 5.30
C GLU A 35 9.00 -16.04 5.13
N ALA A 36 9.26 -15.53 3.93
CA ALA A 36 9.16 -14.10 3.62
C ALA A 36 7.78 -13.53 4.00
N GLN A 37 6.71 -14.30 3.74
CA GLN A 37 5.35 -13.91 4.14
C GLN A 37 5.17 -13.91 5.66
N ALA A 38 5.60 -14.97 6.34
CA ALA A 38 5.52 -15.06 7.80
C ALA A 38 6.30 -13.94 8.50
N LEU A 39 7.40 -13.49 7.90
CA LEU A 39 8.25 -12.40 8.39
C LEU A 39 7.73 -10.99 8.06
N GLY A 40 6.70 -10.87 7.21
CA GLY A 40 6.13 -9.57 6.79
C GLY A 40 6.80 -8.92 5.58
N LEU A 41 7.77 -9.59 4.95
CA LEU A 41 8.45 -9.11 3.73
C LEU A 41 7.67 -9.41 2.44
N ALA A 42 6.69 -10.30 2.50
CA ALA A 42 5.74 -10.58 1.41
C ALA A 42 4.30 -10.63 1.94
N THR A 43 3.33 -10.23 1.13
CA THR A 43 1.91 -10.22 1.54
C THR A 43 1.19 -11.53 1.24
N TYR A 44 1.52 -12.17 0.11
CA TYR A 44 0.88 -13.42 -0.33
C TYR A 44 1.92 -14.41 -0.86
N VAL A 45 1.62 -15.69 -0.67
CA VAL A 45 2.27 -16.82 -1.31
C VAL A 45 1.23 -17.48 -2.19
N ASP A 46 1.55 -17.69 -3.45
CA ASP A 46 0.64 -18.28 -4.43
C ASP A 46 1.45 -19.02 -5.49
N GLU A 47 0.90 -20.11 -6.03
CA GLU A 47 1.52 -20.88 -7.13
C GLU A 47 1.51 -20.10 -8.45
N ASN A 48 0.57 -19.18 -8.64
CA ASN A 48 0.42 -18.32 -9.80
C ASN A 48 0.50 -16.83 -9.40
N PRO A 49 1.65 -16.36 -8.87
CA PRO A 49 1.75 -15.04 -8.22
C PRO A 49 1.46 -13.88 -9.17
N ARG A 50 1.78 -14.03 -10.46
CA ARG A 50 1.48 -13.03 -11.49
C ARG A 50 -0.02 -12.82 -11.66
N ASP A 51 -0.79 -13.89 -11.72
CA ASP A 51 -2.23 -13.81 -11.96
C ASP A 51 -2.95 -13.27 -10.73
N ARG A 52 -2.53 -13.67 -9.52
CA ARG A 52 -2.98 -13.05 -8.28
C ARG A 52 -2.66 -11.55 -8.25
N ALA A 53 -1.44 -11.16 -8.58
CA ALA A 53 -1.03 -9.75 -8.60
C ALA A 53 -1.88 -8.93 -9.59
N LEU A 54 -2.11 -9.46 -10.79
CA LEU A 54 -2.98 -8.80 -11.78
C LEU A 54 -4.44 -8.75 -11.34
N ALA A 55 -4.94 -9.78 -10.64
CA ALA A 55 -6.29 -9.75 -10.08
C ALA A 55 -6.44 -8.61 -9.05
N ILE A 56 -5.47 -8.48 -8.12
CA ILE A 56 -5.43 -7.38 -7.14
C ILE A 56 -5.34 -6.03 -7.86
N ALA A 57 -4.46 -5.90 -8.85
CA ALA A 57 -4.30 -4.66 -9.61
C ALA A 57 -5.59 -4.27 -10.35
N ARG A 58 -6.31 -5.24 -10.95
CA ARG A 58 -7.62 -5.00 -11.57
C ARG A 58 -8.64 -4.54 -10.54
N THR A 59 -8.66 -5.12 -9.34
CA THR A 59 -9.55 -4.67 -8.26
C THR A 59 -9.27 -3.22 -7.86
N ILE A 60 -7.99 -2.83 -7.75
CA ILE A 60 -7.58 -1.45 -7.42
C ILE A 60 -7.94 -0.49 -8.56
N ALA A 61 -7.72 -0.89 -9.82
CA ALA A 61 -8.04 -0.08 -11.00
C ALA A 61 -9.54 0.18 -11.19
N LEU A 62 -10.41 -0.55 -10.47
CA LEU A 62 -11.86 -0.32 -10.45
C LEU A 62 -12.29 0.66 -9.35
N LYS A 63 -11.36 1.28 -8.63
CA LYS A 63 -11.66 2.25 -7.56
C LYS A 63 -11.44 3.67 -8.04
N ASN A 64 -11.99 4.64 -7.30
CA ASN A 64 -11.80 6.06 -7.58
C ASN A 64 -10.29 6.38 -7.61
N PRO A 65 -9.73 6.80 -8.75
CA PRO A 65 -8.29 6.99 -8.89
C PRO A 65 -7.75 8.08 -7.95
N HIS A 66 -8.52 9.12 -7.65
CA HIS A 66 -8.13 10.15 -6.69
C HIS A 66 -8.03 9.58 -5.27
N ALA A 67 -8.97 8.73 -4.87
CA ALA A 67 -8.95 8.09 -3.55
C ALA A 67 -7.77 7.14 -3.39
N ILE A 68 -7.45 6.34 -4.42
CA ILE A 68 -6.27 5.45 -4.38
C ILE A 68 -4.97 6.24 -4.33
N ARG A 69 -4.85 7.32 -5.12
CA ARG A 69 -3.65 8.19 -5.11
C ARG A 69 -3.48 8.88 -3.75
N ALA A 70 -4.55 9.37 -3.14
CA ALA A 70 -4.54 9.97 -1.81
C ALA A 70 -4.15 8.99 -0.72
N ALA A 71 -4.79 7.81 -0.67
CA ALA A 71 -4.43 6.76 0.27
C ALA A 71 -2.94 6.35 0.17
N LYS A 72 -2.41 6.30 -1.06
CA LYS A 72 -0.98 6.02 -1.28
C LYS A 72 -0.06 7.11 -0.74
N ARG A 73 -0.43 8.40 -0.83
CA ARG A 73 0.35 9.51 -0.26
C ARG A 73 0.35 9.47 1.26
N LEU A 74 -0.82 9.27 1.88
CA LEU A 74 -0.94 9.11 3.33
C LEU A 74 -0.07 7.96 3.84
N GLN A 75 -0.10 6.81 3.15
CA GLN A 75 0.71 5.65 3.52
C GLN A 75 2.22 5.92 3.42
N ALA A 76 2.66 6.74 2.45
CA ALA A 76 4.07 7.08 2.28
C ALA A 76 4.60 7.93 3.45
N ASP A 77 3.75 8.80 4.01
CA ASP A 77 4.10 9.74 5.08
C ASP A 77 3.88 9.15 6.48
N MET A 78 3.07 8.09 6.60
CA MET A 78 2.60 7.52 7.88
C MET A 78 3.71 7.17 8.87
N HIS A 79 4.88 6.74 8.40
CA HIS A 79 6.00 6.36 9.27
C HIS A 79 6.91 7.51 9.68
N GLU A 80 6.81 8.67 9.03
CA GLU A 80 7.71 9.80 9.24
C GLU A 80 7.06 10.96 9.99
N ARG A 81 5.73 11.05 9.95
CA ARG A 81 4.96 12.12 10.59
C ARG A 81 4.50 11.74 11.99
N ASP A 82 4.31 12.76 12.81
CA ASP A 82 3.63 12.61 14.09
C ASP A 82 2.10 12.41 13.89
N THR A 83 1.43 12.03 14.97
CA THR A 83 0.00 11.72 14.94
C THR A 83 -0.86 12.93 14.56
N ASP A 84 -0.53 14.13 15.04
CA ASP A 84 -1.33 15.32 14.76
C ASP A 84 -1.18 15.75 13.29
N ALA A 85 0.03 15.66 12.72
CA ALA A 85 0.29 15.95 11.32
C ALA A 85 -0.39 14.94 10.40
N ILE A 86 -0.37 13.63 10.72
CA ILE A 86 -1.04 12.64 9.86
C ILE A 86 -2.56 12.84 9.86
N LEU A 87 -3.18 13.17 11.00
CA LEU A 87 -4.62 13.46 11.07
C LEU A 87 -5.01 14.72 10.28
N MET A 88 -4.12 15.73 10.25
CA MET A 88 -4.31 16.90 9.40
C MET A 88 -4.20 16.56 7.91
N GLU A 89 -3.21 15.78 7.50
CA GLU A 89 -3.06 15.34 6.09
C GLU A 89 -4.24 14.48 5.64
N GLU A 90 -4.73 13.57 6.48
CA GLU A 90 -5.96 12.81 6.22
C GLU A 90 -7.14 13.75 5.94
N SER A 91 -7.27 14.83 6.73
CA SER A 91 -8.32 15.83 6.55
C SER A 91 -8.18 16.59 5.23
N ILE A 92 -6.96 16.95 4.84
CA ILE A 92 -6.65 17.64 3.57
C ILE A 92 -6.97 16.74 2.37
N GLU A 93 -6.50 15.50 2.39
CA GLU A 93 -6.73 14.52 1.33
C GLU A 93 -8.23 14.19 1.19
N GLN A 94 -8.92 13.98 2.32
CA GLN A 94 -10.35 13.71 2.33
C GLN A 94 -11.15 14.90 1.80
N HIS A 95 -10.77 16.14 2.15
CA HIS A 95 -11.41 17.34 1.63
C HIS A 95 -11.29 17.46 0.10
N GLY A 96 -10.14 17.10 -0.47
CA GLY A 96 -9.94 17.08 -1.93
C GLY A 96 -10.79 16.03 -2.66
N ILE A 97 -11.16 14.94 -1.98
CA ILE A 97 -11.97 13.86 -2.55
C ILE A 97 -13.47 14.12 -2.37
N LEU A 98 -13.88 14.63 -1.22
CA LEU A 98 -15.28 14.74 -0.83
C LEU A 98 -16.05 15.64 -1.81
N ARG A 99 -17.23 15.19 -2.27
CA ARG A 99 -18.08 15.88 -3.26
C ARG A 99 -17.43 16.08 -4.64
N SER A 100 -16.25 15.52 -4.90
CA SER A 100 -15.68 15.47 -6.25
C SER A 100 -16.54 14.59 -7.17
N ARG A 101 -16.43 14.81 -8.49
CA ARG A 101 -17.17 14.02 -9.50
C ARG A 101 -16.98 12.51 -9.30
N ASN A 102 -15.73 12.06 -9.19
CA ASN A 102 -15.43 10.64 -8.99
C ASN A 102 -15.92 10.10 -7.64
N GLN A 103 -16.01 10.93 -6.59
CA GLN A 103 -16.56 10.50 -5.30
C GLN A 103 -18.08 10.36 -5.36
N VAL A 104 -18.78 11.32 -5.98
CA VAL A 104 -20.23 11.23 -6.22
C VAL A 104 -20.55 10.01 -7.09
N GLU A 105 -19.81 9.82 -8.17
CA GLU A 105 -19.96 8.65 -9.06
C GLU A 105 -19.72 7.33 -8.33
N ALA A 106 -18.71 7.24 -7.46
CA ALA A 106 -18.45 6.03 -6.68
C ALA A 106 -19.65 5.66 -5.80
N VAL A 107 -20.26 6.65 -5.14
CA VAL A 107 -21.45 6.45 -4.29
C VAL A 107 -22.66 6.06 -5.13
N MET A 108 -22.93 6.77 -6.22
CA MET A 108 -24.09 6.51 -7.09
C MET A 108 -23.99 5.14 -7.76
N ALA A 109 -22.81 4.77 -8.28
CA ALA A 109 -22.60 3.48 -8.92
C ALA A 109 -22.83 2.31 -7.95
N GLU A 110 -22.40 2.45 -6.69
CA GLU A 110 -22.64 1.44 -5.65
C GLU A 110 -24.13 1.34 -5.30
N MET A 111 -24.82 2.48 -5.11
CA MET A 111 -26.27 2.52 -4.84
C MET A 111 -27.08 1.89 -5.98
N GLU A 112 -26.66 2.13 -7.22
CA GLU A 112 -27.31 1.62 -8.44
C GLU A 112 -26.82 0.22 -8.83
N ARG A 113 -25.87 -0.38 -8.10
CA ARG A 113 -25.23 -1.67 -8.40
C ARG A 113 -24.68 -1.78 -9.83
N ARG A 114 -24.14 -0.67 -10.34
CA ARG A 114 -23.52 -0.62 -11.66
C ARG A 114 -22.02 -0.40 -11.53
N ARG A 115 -21.30 -0.62 -12.63
CA ARG A 115 -19.88 -0.30 -12.68
C ARG A 115 -19.69 1.23 -12.68
N PRO A 116 -18.82 1.77 -11.83
CA PRO A 116 -18.52 3.20 -11.86
C PRO A 116 -17.74 3.58 -13.12
N ASN A 117 -17.95 4.80 -13.60
CA ASN A 117 -17.23 5.41 -14.70
C ASN A 117 -16.44 6.63 -14.20
N PHE A 118 -15.19 6.40 -13.81
CA PHE A 118 -14.33 7.46 -13.30
C PHE A 118 -13.63 8.22 -14.43
N GLU A 119 -13.52 9.54 -14.28
CA GLU A 119 -12.64 10.36 -15.12
C GLU A 119 -11.20 10.18 -14.62
N ASP A 120 -10.28 9.72 -15.48
CA ASP A 120 -8.85 9.73 -15.22
C ASP A 120 -8.27 11.11 -15.60
N VAL A 121 -7.45 11.67 -14.69
CA VAL A 121 -6.67 12.91 -14.90
C VAL A 121 -5.18 12.57 -14.98
#